data_AF-A0A7H5A6P1-F1
#
_entry.id   AF-A0A7H5A6P1-F1
#
_cell.length_a   1.000
_cell.length_b   1.000
_cell.length_c   1.000
_cell.angle_alpha   90.00
_cell.angle_beta   90.00
_cell.angle_gamma   90.00
#
_symmetry.space_group_name_H-M   'P 1'
#
loop_
_entity.id
_entity.type
_entity.pdbx_description
1 polymer ?
#
loop_
_entity_poly.entity_id
_entity_poly.type
_entity_poly.pdbx_seq_one_letter_code
_entity_poly.pdbx_strand_id
1 'polypeptide(L)'
;MHIFNKAACGLPLLLSLMSTNGWATTLSEALSAAENYSAELSANDHQVNALKNMADSAMQLPDPKLKFGIENVPLGGNNAGRLTREGMTMQRVGVMQDYVSSTKRERKADSITAEARQTAANADVIRARLQRETAQAWLALAQKSLRSVQTLISETSRQIDVQKAGVSSASASPSSVLDVQLALNAMKNEQDNARRDVQIAPCAPAAAHRERGPRYLRRAAAH
;
A
#
# COMPACT_ATOMS: atom_id res chain seq x y z
N MET A 1 -42.44 14.88 -42.66
CA MET A 1 -42.58 15.58 -41.36
C MET A 1 -42.00 14.67 -40.29
N HIS A 2 -41.01 15.18 -39.54
CA HIS A 2 -40.48 14.75 -38.22
C HIS A 2 -40.20 13.24 -38.01
N ILE A 3 -38.95 12.74 -38.04
CA ILE A 3 -37.83 12.92 -37.08
C ILE A 3 -38.21 12.57 -35.63
N PHE A 4 -37.79 11.40 -35.13
CA PHE A 4 -37.06 11.18 -33.85
C PHE A 4 -36.74 9.66 -33.72
N ASN A 5 -35.55 9.17 -34.09
CA ASN A 5 -34.24 9.13 -33.40
C ASN A 5 -34.06 8.06 -32.29
N LYS A 6 -33.16 7.10 -32.59
CA LYS A 6 -32.05 6.53 -31.77
C LYS A 6 -32.43 5.69 -30.53
N ALA A 7 -31.75 4.59 -30.21
CA ALA A 7 -30.40 4.18 -30.54
C ALA A 7 -30.28 2.66 -30.67
N ALA A 8 -29.61 2.21 -31.72
CA ALA A 8 -29.11 0.85 -31.85
C ALA A 8 -28.00 0.65 -30.79
N CYS A 9 -28.25 -0.26 -29.85
CA CYS A 9 -27.28 -0.66 -28.84
C CYS A 9 -26.23 -1.55 -29.53
N GLY A 10 -25.01 -1.03 -29.59
CA GLY A 10 -23.88 -1.62 -30.31
C GLY A 10 -23.41 -2.94 -29.73
N LEU A 11 -22.87 -3.75 -30.64
CA LEU A 11 -22.33 -5.08 -30.44
C LEU A 11 -21.23 -5.18 -29.35
N PRO A 12 -21.07 -6.38 -28.78
CA PRO A 12 -20.23 -6.68 -27.63
C PRO A 12 -18.77 -6.88 -28.05
N LEU A 13 -17.83 -6.39 -27.22
CA LEU A 13 -16.44 -6.80 -27.33
C LEU A 13 -15.84 -6.98 -25.94
N LEU A 14 -15.84 -8.25 -25.51
CA LEU A 14 -14.73 -8.92 -24.82
C LEU A 14 -13.90 -8.04 -23.87
N LEU A 15 -14.42 -7.77 -22.67
CA LEU A 15 -13.55 -7.70 -21.50
C LEU A 15 -13.43 -9.11 -20.93
N SER A 16 -12.48 -9.83 -21.51
CA SER A 16 -12.01 -11.13 -21.09
C SER A 16 -11.88 -11.17 -19.57
N LEU A 17 -12.53 -12.17 -18.97
CA LEU A 17 -12.31 -12.60 -17.61
C LEU A 17 -10.83 -12.93 -17.45
N MET A 18 -10.03 -11.93 -17.08
CA MET A 18 -8.77 -12.17 -16.38
C MET A 18 -9.13 -12.56 -14.94
N SER A 19 -9.74 -13.74 -14.80
CA SER A 19 -9.75 -14.51 -13.57
C SER A 19 -8.35 -15.08 -13.42
N THR A 20 -7.35 -14.23 -13.17
CA THR A 20 -6.11 -14.66 -12.54
C THR A 20 -6.47 -15.02 -11.10
N ASN A 21 -6.89 -16.27 -10.89
CA ASN A 21 -6.98 -16.88 -9.57
C ASN A 21 -5.56 -17.11 -9.06
N GLY A 22 -4.91 -16.02 -8.67
CA GLY A 22 -3.78 -15.98 -7.76
C GLY A 22 -4.14 -15.07 -6.59
N TRP A 23 -5.37 -15.21 -6.09
CA TRP A 23 -5.77 -14.56 -4.85
C TRP A 23 -5.12 -15.37 -3.75
N ALA A 24 -4.45 -14.68 -2.83
CA ALA A 24 -3.88 -15.28 -1.63
C ALA A 24 -4.87 -16.30 -1.04
N THR A 25 -4.59 -17.59 -1.27
CA THR A 25 -5.54 -18.66 -0.95
C THR A 25 -5.70 -18.79 0.56
N THR A 26 -4.73 -18.26 1.29
CA THR A 26 -4.64 -18.27 2.74
C THR A 26 -4.63 -16.85 3.30
N LEU A 27 -5.17 -16.70 4.51
CA LEU A 27 -5.12 -15.44 5.26
C LEU A 27 -3.69 -14.93 5.45
N SER A 28 -2.73 -15.82 5.70
CA SER A 28 -1.32 -15.47 5.89
C SER A 28 -0.69 -14.83 4.65
N GLU A 29 -1.01 -15.35 3.48
CA GLU A 29 -0.51 -14.81 2.21
C GLU A 29 -1.15 -13.43 1.93
N ALA A 30 -2.43 -13.26 2.27
CA ALA A 30 -3.13 -11.98 2.12
C ALA A 30 -2.51 -10.91 3.03
N LEU A 31 -2.19 -11.27 4.28
CA LEU A 31 -1.53 -10.37 5.23
C LEU A 31 -0.11 -10.00 4.77
N SER A 32 0.67 -10.97 4.31
CA SER A 32 2.03 -10.73 3.79
C SER A 32 2.00 -9.85 2.54
N ALA A 33 1.07 -10.11 1.61
CA ALA A 33 0.90 -9.28 0.43
C ALA A 33 0.47 -7.85 0.81
N ALA A 34 -0.46 -7.69 1.76
CA ALA A 34 -0.89 -6.38 2.22
C ALA A 34 0.28 -5.57 2.80
N GLU A 35 1.10 -6.17 3.65
CA GLU A 35 2.28 -5.50 4.22
C GLU A 35 3.30 -5.11 3.15
N ASN A 36 3.61 -6.01 2.21
CA ASN A 36 4.60 -5.78 1.16
C ASN A 36 4.19 -4.71 0.14
N TYR A 37 2.88 -4.61 -0.15
CA TYR A 37 2.35 -3.67 -1.15
C TYR A 37 1.70 -2.42 -0.51
N SER A 38 1.87 -2.20 0.79
CA SER A 38 1.26 -1.06 1.48
C SER A 38 1.94 0.26 1.13
N ALA A 39 1.20 1.14 0.44
CA ALA A 39 1.63 2.51 0.18
C ALA A 39 1.73 3.34 1.48
N GLU A 40 0.89 3.07 2.48
CA GLU A 40 0.91 3.81 3.76
C GLU A 40 2.17 3.50 4.57
N LEU A 41 2.61 2.23 4.58
CA LEU A 41 3.85 1.82 5.25
C LEU A 41 5.08 2.40 4.55
N SER A 42 5.10 2.33 3.21
CA SER A 42 6.15 2.95 2.39
C SER A 42 6.23 4.47 2.61
N ALA A 43 5.09 5.16 2.65
CA ALA A 43 5.05 6.59 2.94
C ALA A 43 5.57 6.92 4.35
N ASN A 44 5.25 6.10 5.36
CA ASN A 44 5.79 6.25 6.71
C ASN A 44 7.33 6.11 6.73
N ASP A 45 7.87 5.10 6.06
CA ASP A 45 9.33 4.89 5.96
C ASP A 45 10.02 6.06 5.25
N HIS A 46 9.43 6.58 4.17
CA HIS A 46 9.93 7.77 3.49
C HIS A 46 9.89 9.01 4.39
N GLN A 47 8.84 9.18 5.20
CA GLN A 47 8.75 10.27 6.16
C GLN A 47 9.82 10.17 7.24
N VAL A 48 10.08 8.97 7.78
CA VAL A 48 11.17 8.74 8.74
C VAL A 48 12.51 9.10 8.13
N ASN A 49 12.78 8.68 6.89
CA ASN A 49 14.03 8.98 6.20
C ASN A 49 14.17 10.48 5.91
N ALA A 50 13.08 11.15 5.53
CA ALA A 50 13.07 12.60 5.35
C ALA A 50 13.42 13.34 6.65
N LEU A 51 12.82 12.94 7.78
CA LEU A 51 13.12 13.52 9.09
C LEU A 51 14.58 13.27 9.52
N LYS A 52 15.12 12.07 9.27
CA LYS A 52 16.54 11.79 9.51
C LYS A 52 17.46 12.70 8.70
N ASN A 53 17.20 12.83 7.40
CA ASN A 53 17.97 13.74 6.54
C ASN A 53 17.86 15.20 7.00
N MET A 54 16.67 15.63 7.45
CA MET A 54 16.47 16.96 8.02
C MET A 54 17.24 17.17 9.33
N ALA A 55 17.35 16.14 10.18
CA ALA A 55 18.15 16.20 11.39
C ALA A 55 19.64 16.37 11.06
N ASP A 56 20.14 15.63 10.07
CA ASP A 56 21.52 15.74 9.59
C ASP A 56 21.79 17.13 9.00
N SER A 57 20.87 17.66 8.18
CA SER A 57 20.97 19.03 7.65
C SER A 57 20.90 20.08 8.76
N ALA A 58 20.13 19.86 9.83
CA ALA A 58 20.09 20.79 10.97
C ALA A 58 21.42 20.88 11.72
N MET A 59 22.27 19.84 11.63
CA MET A 59 23.63 19.88 12.15
C MET A 59 24.60 20.65 11.25
N GLN A 60 24.26 20.95 10.00
CA GLN A 60 25.13 21.69 9.10
C GLN A 60 25.02 23.21 9.32
N LEU A 61 26.06 23.95 8.95
CA LEU A 61 25.97 25.41 8.94
C LEU A 61 25.10 25.85 7.75
N PRO A 62 24.35 26.95 7.88
CA PRO A 62 23.68 27.56 6.73
C PRO A 62 24.65 27.85 5.60
N ASP A 63 24.19 27.63 4.37
CA ASP A 63 25.00 27.79 3.17
C ASP A 63 25.45 29.26 2.99
N PRO A 64 26.70 29.47 2.51
CA PRO A 64 27.19 30.80 2.21
C PRO A 64 26.43 31.41 1.02
N LYS A 65 26.06 32.68 1.17
CA LYS A 65 25.35 33.49 0.17
C LYS A 65 26.34 34.35 -0.59
N LEU A 66 26.37 34.24 -1.91
CA LEU A 66 27.12 35.15 -2.77
C LEU A 66 26.32 36.44 -3.00
N LYS A 67 26.99 37.59 -2.84
CA LYS A 67 26.44 38.91 -3.14
C LYS A 67 27.28 39.58 -4.21
N PHE A 68 26.60 40.09 -5.23
CA PHE A 68 27.19 40.89 -6.30
C PHE A 68 26.66 42.31 -6.19
N GLY A 69 27.53 43.30 -6.33
CA GLY A 69 27.16 44.71 -6.30
C GLY A 69 27.98 45.51 -7.29
N ILE A 70 27.37 46.53 -7.90
CA ILE A 70 28.08 47.55 -8.67
C ILE A 70 27.85 48.85 -7.92
N GLU A 71 28.93 49.48 -7.47
CA GLU A 71 28.92 50.71 -6.68
C GLU A 71 29.49 51.85 -7.54
N ASN A 72 29.03 53.08 -7.28
CA ASN A 72 29.40 54.29 -8.03
C ASN A 72 29.05 54.24 -9.52
N VAL A 73 27.74 54.13 -9.82
CA VAL A 73 27.19 54.13 -11.18
C VAL A 73 26.85 55.56 -11.63
N PRO A 74 27.30 56.03 -12.81
CA PRO A 74 27.03 57.39 -13.28
C PRO A 74 25.58 57.54 -13.78
N LEU A 75 24.78 58.33 -13.06
CA LEU A 75 23.37 58.59 -13.36
C LEU A 75 23.10 59.87 -14.17
N GLY A 76 24.13 60.68 -14.49
CA GLY A 76 23.98 61.92 -15.24
C GLY A 76 25.26 62.40 -15.93
N GLY A 77 25.12 63.29 -16.92
CA GLY A 77 26.22 63.84 -17.73
C GLY A 77 26.48 63.10 -19.06
N ASN A 78 27.53 63.48 -19.80
CA ASN A 78 27.85 62.95 -21.14
C ASN A 78 28.17 61.43 -21.18
N ASN A 79 28.30 60.80 -20.00
CA ASN A 79 28.57 59.36 -19.82
C ASN A 79 27.43 58.63 -19.07
N ALA A 80 26.25 59.24 -18.92
CA ALA A 80 25.11 58.62 -18.24
C ALA A 80 24.82 57.21 -18.79
N GLY A 81 24.78 56.20 -17.90
CA GLY A 81 24.50 54.81 -18.25
C GLY A 81 25.67 53.99 -18.84
N ARG A 82 26.90 54.54 -18.90
CA ARG A 82 28.08 53.81 -19.42
C ARG A 82 28.95 53.24 -18.28
N LEU A 83 28.85 51.93 -18.05
CA LEU A 83 29.48 51.22 -16.92
C LEU A 83 30.96 50.82 -17.13
N THR A 84 31.49 50.93 -18.35
CA THR A 84 32.79 50.32 -18.74
C THR A 84 33.90 51.32 -19.03
N ARG A 85 33.64 52.63 -18.90
CA ARG A 85 34.56 53.71 -19.33
C ARG A 85 34.83 54.74 -18.23
N GLU A 86 34.60 54.38 -16.98
CA GLU A 86 34.83 55.23 -15.81
C GLU A 86 35.64 54.46 -14.75
N GLY A 87 36.73 55.06 -14.26
CA GLY A 87 37.66 54.42 -13.32
C GLY A 87 37.19 54.34 -11.86
N MET A 88 36.02 54.92 -11.55
CA MET A 88 35.47 54.99 -10.19
C MET A 88 34.32 53.99 -9.95
N THR A 89 33.81 53.33 -10.99
CA THR A 89 32.79 52.27 -10.87
C THR A 89 33.44 50.98 -10.36
N MET A 90 33.00 50.50 -9.20
CA MET A 90 33.53 49.28 -8.59
C MET A 90 32.54 48.13 -8.73
N GLN A 91 33.03 46.96 -9.16
CA GLN A 91 32.29 45.70 -9.10
C GLN A 91 32.75 44.93 -7.87
N ARG A 92 31.82 44.53 -7.00
CA ARG A 92 32.10 43.82 -5.76
C ARG A 92 31.44 42.44 -5.77
N VAL A 93 32.23 41.43 -5.39
CA VAL A 93 31.76 40.08 -5.06
C VAL A 93 32.04 39.84 -3.58
N GLY A 94 31.02 39.45 -2.82
CA GLY A 94 31.14 39.14 -1.40
C GLY A 94 30.50 37.80 -1.05
N VAL A 95 31.04 37.13 -0.03
CA VAL A 95 30.47 35.91 0.56
C VAL A 95 29.91 36.28 1.93
N MET A 96 28.67 35.91 2.21
CA MET A 96 28.01 36.13 3.50
C MET A 96 27.57 34.78 4.07
N GLN A 97 27.96 34.47 5.30
CA GLN A 97 27.56 33.22 5.96
C GLN A 97 27.00 33.50 7.35
N ASP A 98 25.86 32.90 7.65
CA ASP A 98 25.21 32.98 8.96
C ASP A 98 25.83 31.93 9.90
N TYR A 99 26.31 32.34 11.08
CA TYR A 99 26.91 31.42 12.06
C TYR A 99 25.93 31.09 13.19
N VAL A 100 25.48 29.83 13.23
CA VAL A 100 24.63 29.30 14.31
C VAL A 100 25.46 28.43 15.25
N SER A 101 25.41 28.73 16.55
CA SER A 101 26.10 27.97 17.60
C SER A 101 25.78 26.48 17.50
N SER A 102 26.78 25.62 17.72
CA SER A 102 26.63 24.16 17.70
C SER A 102 25.48 23.67 18.58
N THR A 103 25.35 24.17 19.81
CA THR A 103 24.29 23.76 20.74
C THR A 103 22.87 24.03 20.21
N LYS A 104 22.66 25.14 19.48
CA LYS A 104 21.34 25.42 18.86
C LYS A 104 21.05 24.44 17.72
N ARG A 105 22.06 24.12 16.90
CA ARG A 105 21.94 23.13 15.82
C ARG A 105 21.67 21.73 16.37
N GLU A 106 22.41 21.32 17.41
CA GLU A 106 22.22 20.04 18.10
C GLU A 106 20.81 19.91 18.68
N ARG A 107 20.33 20.90 19.45
CA ARG A 107 18.97 20.88 19.97
C ARG A 107 17.91 20.80 18.87
N LYS A 108 18.15 21.44 17.73
CA LYS A 108 17.25 21.36 16.58
C LYS A 108 17.27 19.94 15.98
N ALA A 109 18.46 19.36 15.78
CA ALA A 109 18.62 18.00 15.31
C ALA A 109 17.98 16.97 16.26
N ASP A 110 18.14 17.14 17.57
CA ASP A 110 17.53 16.28 18.59
C ASP A 110 15.99 16.31 18.51
N SER A 111 15.41 17.50 18.34
CA SER A 111 13.96 17.64 18.21
C SER A 111 13.41 16.90 16.99
N ILE A 112 14.10 17.02 15.84
CA ILE A 112 13.71 16.32 14.60
C ILE A 112 13.95 14.81 14.73
N THR A 113 15.01 14.40 15.42
CA THR A 113 15.29 12.98 15.69
C THR A 113 14.21 12.36 16.58
N ALA A 114 13.74 13.10 17.59
CA ALA A 114 12.62 12.67 18.42
C ALA A 114 11.34 12.52 17.60
N GLU A 115 11.07 13.44 16.68
CA GLU A 115 9.95 13.33 15.74
C GLU A 115 10.09 12.11 14.82
N ALA A 116 11.28 11.86 14.27
CA ALA A 116 11.56 10.66 13.46
C ALA A 116 11.30 9.36 14.23
N ARG A 117 11.67 9.31 15.51
CA ARG A 117 11.38 8.16 16.40
C ARG A 117 9.88 7.97 16.62
N GLN A 118 9.15 9.07 16.81
CA GLN A 118 7.69 9.01 16.94
C GLN A 118 7.03 8.51 15.64
N THR A 119 7.47 9.00 14.48
CA THR A 119 6.96 8.55 13.18
C THR A 119 7.28 7.07 12.94
N ALA A 120 8.47 6.60 13.30
CA ALA A 120 8.85 5.20 13.20
C ALA A 120 7.99 4.30 14.09
N ALA A 121 7.64 4.76 15.30
CA ALA A 121 6.71 4.03 16.18
C ALA A 121 5.29 3.94 15.60
N ASN A 122 4.89 4.89 14.74
CA ASN A 122 3.58 4.86 14.08
C ASN A 122 3.47 3.72 13.05
N ALA A 123 4.59 3.17 12.56
CA ALA A 123 4.58 2.02 11.64
C ALA A 123 3.87 0.80 12.24
N ASP A 124 4.00 0.56 13.55
CA ASP A 124 3.34 -0.56 14.22
C ASP A 124 1.81 -0.38 14.28
N VAL A 125 1.35 0.86 14.45
CA VAL A 125 -0.08 1.21 14.41
C VAL A 125 -0.64 0.99 13.01
N ILE A 126 0.07 1.44 11.97
CA ILE A 126 -0.29 1.24 10.56
C ILE A 126 -0.36 -0.26 10.27
N ARG A 127 0.65 -1.05 10.68
CA ARG A 127 0.68 -2.50 10.47
C ARG A 127 -0.50 -3.21 11.14
N ALA A 128 -0.79 -2.90 12.41
CA ALA A 128 -1.90 -3.50 13.13
C ALA A 128 -3.27 -3.17 12.46
N ARG A 129 -3.44 -1.94 11.98
CA ARG A 129 -4.64 -1.54 11.22
C ARG A 129 -4.74 -2.32 9.91
N LEU A 130 -3.67 -2.36 9.14
CA LEU A 130 -3.60 -3.03 7.83
C LEU A 130 -3.92 -4.52 7.96
N GLN A 131 -3.35 -5.18 8.97
CA GLN A 131 -3.64 -6.58 9.25
C GLN A 131 -5.12 -6.81 9.58
N ARG A 132 -5.70 -5.96 10.44
CA ARG A 132 -7.12 -6.03 10.81
C ARG A 132 -8.03 -5.86 9.60
N GLU A 133 -7.79 -4.83 8.79
CA GLU A 133 -8.61 -4.51 7.62
C GLU A 133 -8.48 -5.59 6.54
N THR A 134 -7.27 -6.11 6.33
CA THR A 134 -7.01 -7.20 5.40
C THR A 134 -7.69 -8.49 5.84
N ALA A 135 -7.62 -8.83 7.14
CA ALA A 135 -8.30 -10.01 7.68
C ALA A 135 -9.83 -9.90 7.54
N GLN A 136 -10.39 -8.71 7.79
CA GLN A 136 -11.83 -8.46 7.61
C GLN A 136 -12.25 -8.57 6.14
N ALA A 137 -11.48 -7.97 5.23
CA ALA A 137 -11.74 -8.04 3.79
C ALA A 137 -11.64 -9.48 3.28
N TRP A 138 -10.62 -10.22 3.71
CA TRP A 138 -10.45 -11.64 3.36
C TRP A 138 -11.61 -12.49 3.87
N LEU A 139 -12.04 -12.29 5.13
CA LEU A 139 -13.18 -13.03 5.69
C LEU A 139 -14.48 -12.76 4.92
N ALA A 140 -14.75 -11.50 4.57
CA ALA A 140 -15.93 -11.14 3.79
C ALA A 140 -15.92 -11.79 2.40
N LEU A 141 -14.76 -11.83 1.74
CA LEU A 141 -14.58 -12.50 0.47
C LEU A 141 -14.76 -14.03 0.59
N ALA A 142 -14.14 -14.65 1.59
CA ALA A 142 -14.24 -16.09 1.84
C ALA A 142 -15.68 -16.51 2.14
N GLN A 143 -16.44 -15.72 2.90
CA GLN A 143 -17.87 -15.98 3.13
C GLN A 143 -18.72 -15.82 1.86
N LYS A 144 -18.34 -14.92 0.95
CA LYS A 144 -19.02 -14.74 -0.34
C LYS A 144 -18.73 -15.91 -1.27
N SER A 145 -17.48 -16.35 -1.37
CA SER A 145 -17.11 -17.51 -2.20
C SER A 145 -17.81 -18.78 -1.72
N LEU A 146 -17.89 -18.99 -0.41
CA LEU A 146 -18.57 -20.13 0.19
C LEU A 146 -20.06 -20.18 -0.15
N ARG A 147 -20.74 -19.03 -0.12
CA ARG A 147 -22.14 -18.91 -0.58
C ARG A 147 -22.29 -19.26 -2.07
N SER A 148 -21.39 -18.77 -2.92
CA SER A 148 -21.40 -19.12 -4.36
C SER A 148 -21.21 -20.63 -4.58
N VAL A 149 -20.29 -21.26 -3.86
CA VAL A 149 -20.06 -22.73 -3.93
C VAL A 149 -21.29 -23.50 -3.45
N GLN A 150 -21.96 -23.04 -2.39
CA GLN A 150 -23.23 -23.65 -1.93
C GLN A 150 -24.31 -23.61 -3.02
N THR A 151 -24.46 -22.46 -3.71
CA THR A 151 -25.41 -22.34 -4.81
C THR A 151 -25.06 -23.28 -5.96
N LEU A 152 -23.79 -23.37 -6.35
CA LEU A 152 -23.33 -24.28 -7.41
C LEU A 152 -23.60 -25.75 -7.05
N ILE A 153 -23.26 -26.18 -5.83
CA ILE A 153 -23.56 -27.53 -5.35
C ILE A 153 -25.06 -27.82 -5.38
N SER A 154 -25.90 -26.86 -4.96
CA SER A 154 -27.35 -27.03 -4.98
C SER A 154 -27.91 -27.17 -6.40
N GLU A 155 -27.37 -26.41 -7.35
CA GLU A 155 -27.78 -26.48 -8.76
C GLU A 155 -27.33 -27.79 -9.40
N THR A 156 -26.08 -28.20 -9.20
CA THR A 156 -25.56 -29.49 -9.66
C THR A 156 -26.36 -30.66 -9.07
N SER A 157 -26.79 -30.58 -7.81
CA SER A 157 -27.62 -31.63 -7.21
C SER A 157 -28.98 -31.79 -7.90
N ARG A 158 -29.62 -30.67 -8.28
CA ARG A 158 -30.88 -30.70 -9.05
C ARG A 158 -30.69 -31.27 -10.45
N GLN A 159 -29.57 -30.96 -11.10
CA GLN A 159 -29.25 -31.49 -12.43
C GLN A 159 -29.02 -33.00 -12.40
N ILE A 160 -28.45 -33.56 -11.32
CA ILE A 160 -28.33 -35.01 -11.15
C ILE A 160 -29.70 -35.68 -11.10
N ASP A 161 -30.68 -35.09 -10.43
CA ASP A 161 -32.02 -35.68 -10.34
C ASP A 161 -32.71 -35.72 -11.72
N VAL A 162 -32.51 -34.68 -12.54
CA VAL A 162 -32.98 -34.66 -13.95
C VAL A 162 -32.25 -35.72 -14.79
N GLN A 163 -30.92 -35.86 -14.64
CA GLN A 163 -30.13 -36.87 -15.34
C GLN A 163 -30.56 -38.30 -14.97
N LYS A 164 -30.85 -38.56 -13.69
CA LYS A 164 -31.39 -39.85 -13.21
C LYS A 164 -32.75 -40.19 -13.83
N ALA A 165 -33.64 -39.20 -13.97
CA ALA A 165 -34.90 -39.39 -14.70
C ALA A 165 -34.65 -39.73 -16.18
N GLY A 166 -33.66 -39.07 -16.81
CA GLY A 166 -33.21 -39.37 -18.17
C GLY A 166 -32.71 -40.81 -18.36
N VAL A 167 -32.00 -41.37 -17.38
CA VAL A 167 -31.58 -42.78 -17.39
C VAL A 167 -32.79 -43.72 -17.39
N SER A 168 -33.83 -43.39 -16.61
CA SER A 168 -35.07 -44.18 -16.56
C SER A 168 -35.85 -44.11 -17.89
N SER A 169 -35.71 -43.02 -18.65
CA SER A 169 -36.25 -42.88 -20.00
C SER A 169 -35.29 -43.29 -21.13
N ALA A 170 -34.15 -43.92 -20.81
CA ALA A 170 -33.08 -44.31 -21.74
C ALA A 170 -32.44 -43.17 -22.56
N SER A 171 -32.63 -41.91 -22.14
CA SER A 171 -32.09 -40.71 -22.80
C SER A 171 -30.75 -40.24 -22.19
N ALA A 172 -30.28 -40.88 -21.12
CA ALA A 172 -28.97 -40.64 -20.49
C ALA A 172 -28.29 -41.96 -20.08
N SER A 173 -26.96 -41.96 -20.01
CA SER A 173 -26.17 -43.13 -19.58
C SER A 173 -26.09 -43.24 -18.05
N PRO A 174 -26.21 -44.44 -17.45
CA PRO A 174 -25.91 -44.64 -16.02
C PRO A 174 -24.49 -44.22 -15.62
N SER A 175 -23.51 -44.36 -16.53
CA SER A 175 -22.12 -43.98 -16.26
C SER A 175 -21.95 -42.48 -16.04
N SER A 176 -22.61 -41.65 -16.86
CA SER A 176 -22.51 -40.19 -16.73
C SER A 176 -23.13 -39.66 -15.44
N VAL A 177 -24.16 -40.34 -14.90
CA VAL A 177 -24.73 -40.01 -13.58
C VAL A 177 -23.71 -40.25 -12.47
N LEU A 178 -22.91 -41.32 -12.58
CA LEU A 178 -21.93 -41.71 -11.57
C LEU A 178 -20.73 -40.75 -11.56
N ASP A 179 -20.26 -40.32 -12.73
CA ASP A 179 -19.21 -39.31 -12.87
C ASP A 179 -19.62 -37.97 -12.25
N VAL A 180 -20.86 -37.51 -12.50
CA VAL A 180 -21.38 -36.26 -11.92
C VAL A 180 -21.54 -36.38 -10.41
N GLN A 181 -21.93 -37.54 -9.88
CA GLN A 181 -21.97 -37.78 -8.43
C GLN A 181 -20.57 -37.73 -7.79
N LEU A 182 -19.56 -38.31 -8.43
CA LEU A 182 -18.18 -38.26 -7.96
C LEU A 182 -17.68 -36.80 -7.91
N ALA A 183 -17.91 -36.04 -8.98
CA ALA A 183 -17.58 -34.62 -9.04
C ALA A 183 -18.29 -33.81 -7.94
N LEU A 184 -19.58 -34.07 -7.70
CA LEU A 184 -20.36 -33.42 -6.65
C LEU A 184 -19.79 -33.70 -5.25
N ASN A 185 -19.39 -34.95 -4.97
CA ASN A 185 -18.78 -35.31 -3.69
C ASN A 185 -17.41 -34.63 -3.50
N ALA A 186 -16.60 -34.53 -4.57
CA ALA A 186 -15.36 -33.78 -4.53
C ALA A 186 -15.60 -32.29 -4.21
N MET A 187 -16.61 -31.66 -4.84
CA MET A 187 -16.98 -30.27 -4.52
C MET A 187 -17.45 -30.08 -3.08
N LYS A 188 -18.20 -31.05 -2.51
CA LYS A 188 -18.64 -31.00 -1.12
C LYS A 188 -17.46 -31.09 -0.15
N ASN A 189 -16.51 -31.99 -0.40
CA ASN A 189 -15.30 -32.10 0.40
C ASN A 189 -14.50 -30.79 0.40
N GLU A 190 -14.39 -30.14 -0.76
CA GLU A 190 -13.70 -28.86 -0.87
C GLU A 190 -14.45 -27.72 -0.17
N GLN A 191 -15.78 -27.72 -0.22
CA GLN A 191 -16.59 -26.79 0.59
C GLN A 191 -16.32 -26.99 2.09
N ASP A 192 -16.24 -28.23 2.56
CA ASP A 192 -16.01 -28.52 3.98
C ASP A 192 -14.61 -28.09 4.44
N ASN A 193 -13.60 -28.22 3.58
CA ASN A 193 -12.26 -27.64 3.80
C ASN A 193 -12.35 -26.11 3.95
N ALA A 194 -12.96 -25.43 2.97
CA ALA A 194 -13.10 -23.97 3.01
C ALA A 194 -13.92 -23.47 4.21
N ARG A 195 -14.96 -24.21 4.63
CA ARG A 195 -15.73 -23.91 5.85
C ARG A 195 -14.87 -23.98 7.10
N ARG A 196 -14.04 -25.03 7.22
CA ARG A 196 -13.11 -25.19 8.35
C ARG A 196 -12.13 -24.02 8.40
N ASP A 197 -11.57 -23.62 7.26
CA ASP A 197 -10.61 -22.52 7.21
C ASP A 197 -11.24 -21.18 7.63
N VAL A 198 -12.47 -20.90 7.19
CA VAL A 198 -13.23 -19.72 7.62
C VAL A 198 -13.56 -19.74 9.11
N GLN A 199 -13.82 -20.91 9.69
CA GLN A 199 -14.08 -21.06 11.13
C GLN A 199 -12.82 -20.92 11.99
N ILE A 200 -11.66 -21.34 11.47
CA ILE A 200 -10.38 -21.27 12.19
C ILE A 200 -9.77 -19.87 12.11
N ALA A 201 -9.99 -19.14 11.01
CA ALA A 201 -9.39 -17.82 10.77
C ALA A 201 -9.58 -16.78 11.90
N PRO A 202 -10.75 -16.65 12.55
CA PRO A 202 -10.94 -15.74 13.70
C PRO A 202 -10.09 -16.08 14.93
N CYS A 203 -9.66 -17.34 15.08
CA CYS A 203 -8.90 -17.82 16.23
C CYS A 203 -7.37 -17.72 16.04
N ALA A 204 -6.90 -17.56 14.80
CA ALA A 204 -5.48 -17.56 14.45
C ALA A 204 -4.66 -16.31 14.89
N PRO A 205 -5.19 -15.07 14.94
CA PRO A 205 -4.32 -13.91 15.17
C PRO A 205 -3.79 -13.75 16.61
N ALA A 206 -4.29 -14.53 17.57
CA ALA A 206 -3.87 -14.41 18.98
C ALA A 206 -2.58 -15.20 19.32
N ALA A 207 -2.23 -16.24 18.55
CA ALA A 207 -1.12 -17.13 18.90
C ALA A 207 0.25 -16.65 18.38
N ALA A 208 0.30 -15.95 17.23
CA ALA A 208 1.56 -15.56 16.61
C ALA A 208 2.28 -14.37 17.29
N HIS A 209 1.58 -13.61 18.14
CA HIS A 209 2.13 -12.39 18.76
C HIS A 209 2.76 -12.60 20.14
N ARG A 210 2.66 -13.78 20.76
CA ARG A 210 3.23 -14.01 22.10
C ARG A 210 4.75 -14.18 22.11
N GLU A 211 5.40 -14.37 20.95
CA GLU A 211 6.84 -14.65 20.87
C GLU A 211 7.74 -13.51 20.34
N ARG A 212 7.18 -12.39 19.87
CA ARG A 212 7.97 -11.26 19.32
C ARG A 212 7.83 -9.96 20.13
N GLY A 213 7.81 -10.05 21.45
CA GLY A 213 8.01 -8.88 22.32
C GLY A 213 9.50 -8.48 22.38
N PRO A 214 9.86 -7.18 22.33
CA PRO A 214 11.25 -6.75 22.32
C PRO A 214 12.00 -7.15 23.60
N ARG A 215 13.01 -8.01 23.48
CA ARG A 215 14.01 -8.32 24.53
C ARG A 215 15.04 -7.20 24.66
N TYR A 216 14.60 -5.97 24.89
CA TYR A 216 15.47 -4.87 25.27
C TYR A 216 15.05 -4.40 26.66
N LEU A 217 16.03 -4.28 27.57
CA LEU A 217 15.94 -3.93 29.01
C LEU A 217 16.11 -5.08 30.02
N ARG A 218 17.24 -5.80 29.94
CA ARG A 218 17.80 -6.45 31.14
C ARG A 218 19.32 -6.54 31.14
N ARG A 219 20.02 -5.40 30.97
CA ARG A 219 21.43 -5.28 31.37
C ARG A 219 21.84 -3.81 31.58
N ALA A 220 21.38 -3.22 32.67
CA ALA A 220 21.91 -1.96 33.20
C ALA A 220 21.62 -1.90 34.72
N ALA A 221 22.18 -2.85 35.46
CA ALA A 221 22.23 -2.84 36.92
C ALA A 221 23.28 -3.88 37.38
N ALA A 222 24.53 -3.66 36.98
CA ALA A 222 25.73 -4.26 37.57
C ALA A 222 26.91 -3.73 36.77
N HIS A 223 27.48 -2.61 37.23
CA HIS A 223 28.90 -2.29 37.29
C HIS A 223 29.05 -0.87 37.85
#